data_AF-A0A7I7XHI0-F1
#
_entry.id   AF-A0A7I7XHI0-F1
#
_cell.length_a   1.000
_cell.length_b   1.000
_cell.length_c   1.000
_cell.angle_alpha   90.00
_cell.angle_beta   90.00
_cell.angle_gamma   90.00
#
_symmetry.space_group_name_H-M   'P 1'
#
loop_
_entity.id
_entity.type
_entity.pdbx_description
1 polymer ?
#
loop_
_entity_poly.entity_id
_entity_poly.type
_entity_poly.pdbx_seq_one_letter_code
_entity_poly.pdbx_strand_id
1 'polypeptide(L)'
;MPFRPRTQRAITPQHRGRFPGFDVLDQAHQWDDVTAGVVLARLALPGMLSFFTPAEVGVAAPMLDLLLGQDEDPRVPVLALIDERLTRGETDGWHYDGMPEDGRAWHETLAALDDDARRRHGRGFAELSRANQARLVQDVQDLADAGDHWHEWLAKRVWSLWTRYACTAFYSHPWAWNEMGFPGPAYPRGYLNSGIDAREHHEVADHRNDDPVPFAQRVERARRADDDLRNGRAGE
;
A
#
# COMPACT_ATOMS: atom_id res chain seq x y z
N MET A 1 6.41 26.89 15.32
CA MET A 1 5.07 26.37 15.70
C MET A 1 5.15 24.86 15.61
N PRO A 2 4.82 24.07 16.64
CA PRO A 2 4.69 22.63 16.43
C PRO A 2 3.51 22.44 15.47
N PHE A 3 3.79 21.92 14.27
CA PHE A 3 2.77 21.65 13.24
C PHE A 3 1.78 20.54 13.65
N ARG A 4 1.95 19.94 14.84
CA ARG A 4 1.09 18.90 15.42
C ARG A 4 1.21 18.81 16.95
N PRO A 5 0.20 18.25 17.64
CA PRO A 5 0.27 17.93 19.07
C PRO A 5 1.42 16.97 19.42
N ARG A 6 1.95 17.07 20.65
CA ARG A 6 2.99 16.15 21.17
C ARG A 6 2.53 14.68 21.19
N THR A 7 1.22 14.45 21.27
CA THR A 7 0.60 13.12 21.21
C THR A 7 0.62 12.51 19.81
N GLN A 8 0.98 13.27 18.77
CA GLN A 8 1.06 12.81 17.38
C GLN A 8 2.51 12.63 16.89
N ARG A 9 3.44 12.33 17.81
CA ARG A 9 4.84 12.05 17.50
C ARG A 9 5.08 10.54 17.34
N ALA A 10 6.00 10.18 16.45
CA ALA A 10 6.43 8.84 16.09
C ALA A 10 5.27 7.91 15.70
N ILE A 11 4.23 8.46 15.05
CA ILE A 11 3.12 7.64 14.55
C ILE A 11 3.66 6.78 13.40
N THR A 12 3.42 5.48 13.52
CA THR A 12 3.60 4.48 12.46
C THR A 12 2.28 3.78 12.21
N PRO A 13 2.07 3.20 11.01
CA PRO A 13 0.88 2.40 10.74
C PRO A 13 0.74 1.28 11.78
N GLN A 14 -0.45 1.14 12.35
CA GLN A 14 -0.79 0.17 13.40
C GLN A 14 0.12 0.21 14.63
N HIS A 15 0.82 1.32 14.87
CA HIS A 15 1.87 1.42 15.89
C HIS A 15 2.97 0.37 15.76
N ARG A 16 3.15 -0.19 14.55
CA ARG A 16 4.24 -1.11 14.21
C ARG A 16 5.38 -0.29 13.65
N GLY A 17 6.55 -0.35 14.25
CA GLY A 17 7.71 0.39 13.78
C GLY A 17 8.99 -0.31 14.20
N ARG A 18 10.06 -0.15 13.42
CA ARG A 18 11.38 -0.73 13.68
C ARG A 18 12.34 0.25 14.37
N PHE A 19 11.95 1.51 14.49
CA PHE A 19 12.83 2.62 14.92
C PHE A 19 12.19 3.38 16.08
N PRO A 20 12.40 2.96 17.34
CA PRO A 20 11.70 3.53 18.49
C PRO A 20 12.02 5.01 18.70
N GLY A 21 10.98 5.83 18.83
CA GLY A 21 11.12 7.28 19.05
C GLY A 21 11.59 8.07 17.83
N PHE A 22 11.88 7.40 16.71
CA PHE A 22 12.17 8.07 15.44
C PHE A 22 10.91 8.75 14.90
N ASP A 23 11.10 9.98 14.42
CA ASP A 23 10.03 10.72 13.77
C ASP A 23 10.58 11.61 12.67
N VAL A 24 10.22 11.30 11.44
CA VAL A 24 10.69 11.99 10.24
C VAL A 24 10.30 13.46 10.22
N LEU A 25 9.19 13.85 10.85
CA LEU A 25 8.79 15.27 10.85
C LEU A 25 9.63 16.11 11.82
N ASP A 26 10.43 15.50 12.69
CA ASP A 26 11.46 16.23 13.43
C ASP A 26 12.54 16.76 12.46
N GLN A 27 12.66 16.21 11.25
CA GLN A 27 13.54 16.69 10.18
C GLN A 27 12.89 17.76 9.30
N ALA A 28 11.62 18.12 9.49
CA ALA A 28 10.92 19.03 8.57
C ALA A 28 11.59 20.41 8.41
N HIS A 29 12.27 20.88 9.47
CA HIS A 29 13.02 22.14 9.47
C HIS A 29 14.35 22.08 8.69
N GLN A 30 14.74 20.91 8.21
CA GLN A 30 15.97 20.66 7.45
C GLN A 30 15.71 20.64 5.95
N TRP A 31 14.45 20.47 5.53
CA TRP A 31 14.04 20.52 4.13
C TRP A 31 13.80 21.97 3.69
N ASP A 32 13.85 22.22 2.39
CA ASP A 32 13.33 23.48 1.84
C ASP A 32 11.80 23.56 1.99
N ASP A 33 11.25 24.78 1.90
CA ASP A 33 9.83 25.04 2.12
C ASP A 33 8.91 24.28 1.15
N VAL A 34 9.35 24.02 -0.09
CA VAL A 34 8.55 23.30 -1.10
C VAL A 34 8.46 21.83 -0.72
N THR A 35 9.62 21.22 -0.42
CA THR A 35 9.69 19.82 0.02
C THR A 35 8.91 19.63 1.33
N ALA A 36 9.12 20.50 2.31
CA ALA A 36 8.38 20.46 3.57
C ALA A 36 6.87 20.61 3.34
N GLY A 37 6.45 21.53 2.47
CA GLY A 37 5.06 21.73 2.09
C GLY A 37 4.41 20.48 1.52
N VAL A 38 5.06 19.80 0.58
CA VAL A 38 4.56 18.55 -0.03
C VAL A 38 4.43 17.43 0.99
N VAL A 39 5.43 17.26 1.86
CA VAL A 39 5.42 16.20 2.89
C VAL A 39 4.33 16.46 3.94
N LEU A 40 4.22 17.71 4.42
CA LEU A 40 3.22 18.09 5.42
C LEU A 40 1.79 18.04 4.87
N ALA A 41 1.59 18.33 3.58
CA ALA A 41 0.28 18.24 2.95
C ALA A 41 -0.32 16.82 3.03
N ARG A 42 0.52 15.77 3.02
CA ARG A 42 0.07 14.37 3.13
C ARG A 42 -0.50 14.03 4.51
N LEU A 43 -0.23 14.84 5.54
CA LEU A 43 -0.77 14.67 6.89
C LEU A 43 -2.13 15.35 7.08
N ALA A 44 -2.57 16.15 6.10
CA ALA A 44 -3.89 16.75 6.14
C ALA A 44 -4.95 15.65 6.18
N LEU A 45 -6.05 15.92 6.90
CA LEU A 45 -7.20 15.03 6.87
C LEU A 45 -7.69 14.92 5.43
N PRO A 46 -7.87 13.70 4.90
CA PRO A 46 -8.35 13.54 3.54
C PRO A 46 -9.73 14.19 3.36
N GLY A 47 -9.93 14.81 2.20
CA GLY A 47 -11.24 15.33 1.81
C GLY A 47 -12.23 14.19 1.51
N MET A 48 -13.46 14.56 1.15
CA MET A 48 -14.42 13.58 0.63
C MET A 48 -13.89 12.98 -0.68
N LEU A 49 -14.05 11.66 -0.83
CA LEU A 49 -13.69 10.94 -2.06
C LEU A 49 -14.53 11.46 -3.23
N SER A 50 -13.90 11.57 -4.38
CA SER A 50 -14.42 12.29 -5.55
C SER A 50 -14.27 11.49 -6.84
N PHE A 51 -13.30 10.58 -6.90
CA PHE A 51 -13.08 9.68 -8.03
C PHE A 51 -13.93 8.41 -7.91
N PHE A 52 -13.85 7.75 -6.76
CA PHE A 52 -14.55 6.47 -6.54
C PHE A 52 -16.00 6.67 -6.09
N THR A 53 -16.88 5.84 -6.64
CA THR A 53 -18.27 5.72 -6.15
C THR A 53 -18.32 5.01 -4.79
N PRO A 54 -19.40 5.15 -4.00
CA PRO A 54 -19.53 4.44 -2.72
C PRO A 54 -19.42 2.91 -2.84
N ALA A 55 -19.88 2.33 -3.95
CA ALA A 55 -19.76 0.89 -4.20
C ALA A 55 -18.30 0.49 -4.42
N GLU A 56 -17.56 1.24 -5.23
CA GLU A 56 -16.13 1.02 -5.49
C GLU A 56 -15.29 1.22 -4.24
N VAL A 57 -15.62 2.20 -3.40
CA VAL A 57 -14.98 2.39 -2.08
C VAL A 57 -15.14 1.13 -1.22
N GLY A 58 -16.31 0.48 -1.25
CA GLY A 58 -16.57 -0.77 -0.55
C GLY A 58 -15.69 -1.94 -1.00
N VAL A 59 -15.15 -1.90 -2.22
CA VAL A 59 -14.23 -2.90 -2.76
C VAL A 59 -12.78 -2.48 -2.55
N ALA A 60 -12.44 -1.25 -2.92
CA ALA A 60 -11.08 -0.73 -2.93
C ALA A 60 -10.49 -0.61 -1.53
N ALA A 61 -11.25 -0.15 -0.54
CA ALA A 61 -10.75 -0.01 0.84
C ALA A 61 -10.25 -1.36 1.42
N PRO A 62 -11.08 -2.43 1.51
CA PRO A 62 -10.60 -3.70 2.04
C PRO A 62 -9.53 -4.35 1.15
N MET A 63 -9.58 -4.17 -0.17
CA MET A 63 -8.53 -4.65 -1.07
C MET A 63 -7.17 -3.99 -0.76
N LEU A 64 -7.13 -2.66 -0.63
CA LEU A 64 -5.90 -1.92 -0.31
C LEU A 64 -5.38 -2.25 1.09
N ASP A 65 -6.28 -2.40 2.07
CA ASP A 65 -5.91 -2.83 3.43
C ASP A 65 -5.28 -4.23 3.43
N LEU A 66 -5.76 -5.16 2.59
CA LEU A 66 -5.14 -6.48 2.40
C LEU A 66 -3.76 -6.38 1.75
N LEU A 67 -3.63 -5.59 0.67
CA LEU A 67 -2.36 -5.44 -0.07
C LEU A 67 -1.25 -4.83 0.80
N LEU A 68 -1.61 -3.92 1.71
CA LEU A 68 -0.67 -3.17 2.55
C LEU A 68 -0.62 -3.66 3.99
N GLY A 69 -1.39 -4.70 4.33
CA GLY A 69 -1.49 -5.24 5.68
C GLY A 69 -1.95 -4.21 6.72
N GLN A 70 -2.88 -3.32 6.36
CA GLN A 70 -3.45 -2.28 7.24
C GLN A 70 -4.72 -2.78 7.94
N ASP A 71 -4.53 -3.49 9.04
CA ASP A 71 -5.63 -4.19 9.72
C ASP A 71 -6.40 -3.29 10.69
N GLU A 72 -5.68 -2.36 11.30
CA GLU A 72 -6.14 -1.53 12.41
C GLU A 72 -5.59 -0.11 12.29
N ASP A 73 -6.18 0.81 13.06
CA ASP A 73 -5.66 2.17 13.14
C ASP A 73 -4.45 2.28 14.08
N PRO A 74 -3.58 3.28 13.87
CA PRO A 74 -3.62 4.30 12.82
C PRO A 74 -3.21 3.71 11.45
N ARG A 75 -3.92 4.05 10.38
CA ARG A 75 -3.59 3.61 9.01
C ARG A 75 -3.24 4.79 8.12
N VAL A 76 -2.37 4.58 7.15
CA VAL A 76 -2.17 5.53 6.05
C VAL A 76 -3.46 5.59 5.23
N PRO A 77 -3.98 6.80 4.90
CA PRO A 77 -5.23 6.96 4.14
C PRO A 77 -5.02 6.70 2.63
N VAL A 78 -4.55 5.51 2.28
CA VAL A 78 -4.10 5.11 0.93
C VAL A 78 -5.19 5.32 -0.11
N LEU A 79 -6.42 4.88 0.17
CA LEU A 79 -7.54 5.04 -0.76
C LEU A 79 -7.77 6.52 -1.11
N ALA A 80 -7.69 7.41 -0.13
CA ALA A 80 -7.92 8.83 -0.37
C ALA A 80 -6.77 9.49 -1.15
N LEU A 81 -5.53 9.07 -0.91
CA LEU A 81 -4.37 9.52 -1.71
C LEU A 81 -4.48 9.05 -3.17
N ILE A 82 -4.97 7.83 -3.40
CA ILE A 82 -5.22 7.30 -4.76
C ILE A 82 -6.38 8.05 -5.42
N ASP A 83 -7.50 8.27 -4.70
CA ASP A 83 -8.66 9.03 -5.19
C ASP A 83 -8.25 10.43 -5.66
N GLU A 84 -7.52 11.16 -4.82
CA GLU A 84 -7.05 12.51 -5.10
C GLU A 84 -6.16 12.54 -6.35
N ARG A 85 -5.23 11.57 -6.46
CA ARG A 85 -4.35 11.41 -7.61
C ARG A 85 -5.12 11.15 -8.91
N LEU A 86 -6.11 10.25 -8.86
CA LEU A 86 -6.93 9.89 -10.02
C LEU A 86 -7.88 11.03 -10.43
N THR A 87 -8.46 11.76 -9.46
CA THR A 87 -9.27 12.96 -9.71
C THR A 87 -8.49 14.05 -10.44
N ARG A 88 -7.20 14.21 -10.12
CA ARG A 88 -6.32 15.18 -10.82
C ARG A 88 -5.82 14.70 -12.17
N GLY A 89 -6.06 13.44 -12.54
CA GLY A 89 -5.51 12.84 -13.75
C GLY A 89 -3.98 12.71 -13.69
N GLU A 90 -3.41 12.60 -12.49
CA GLU A 90 -1.96 12.43 -12.31
C GLU A 90 -1.55 10.97 -12.62
N THR A 91 -1.12 10.74 -13.86
CA THR A 91 -0.66 9.43 -14.34
C THR A 91 0.85 9.26 -14.19
N ASP A 92 1.35 8.05 -14.41
CA ASP A 92 2.79 7.79 -14.50
C ASP A 92 3.41 8.26 -15.84
N GLY A 93 2.60 8.81 -16.76
CA GLY A 93 3.03 9.14 -18.12
C GLY A 93 3.11 7.93 -19.07
N TRP A 94 2.67 6.74 -18.63
CA TRP A 94 2.56 5.54 -19.44
C TRP A 94 1.39 4.66 -18.95
N HIS A 95 0.86 3.80 -19.82
CA HIS A 95 -0.07 2.72 -19.47
C HIS A 95 0.24 1.48 -20.31
N TYR A 96 -0.29 0.31 -19.94
CA TYR A 96 -0.11 -0.90 -20.74
C TYR A 96 -1.02 -0.88 -21.97
N ASP A 97 -0.48 -1.17 -23.15
CA ASP A 97 -1.22 -1.17 -24.43
C ASP A 97 -2.49 -2.06 -24.42
N GLY A 98 -2.48 -3.17 -23.66
CA GLY A 98 -3.66 -4.04 -23.51
C GLY A 98 -4.47 -3.78 -22.23
N MET A 99 -4.45 -2.55 -21.72
CA MET A 99 -5.34 -2.07 -20.66
C MET A 99 -5.85 -0.68 -21.02
N PRO A 100 -7.04 -0.29 -20.55
CA PRO A 100 -7.46 1.09 -20.64
C PRO A 100 -6.55 2.00 -19.78
N GLU A 101 -6.70 3.32 -19.95
CA GLU A 101 -6.03 4.30 -19.09
C GLU A 101 -6.35 4.07 -17.61
N ASP A 102 -5.38 4.41 -16.74
CA ASP A 102 -5.38 4.03 -15.32
C ASP A 102 -6.71 4.30 -14.61
N GLY A 103 -7.35 5.46 -14.82
CA GLY A 103 -8.64 5.77 -14.19
C GLY A 103 -9.76 4.80 -14.58
N ARG A 104 -9.89 4.50 -15.87
CA ARG A 104 -10.86 3.52 -16.36
C ARG A 104 -10.49 2.10 -15.90
N ALA A 105 -9.20 1.76 -15.91
CA ALA A 105 -8.72 0.48 -15.42
C ALA A 105 -9.08 0.27 -13.93
N TRP A 106 -9.00 1.31 -13.10
CA TRP A 106 -9.44 1.24 -11.70
C TRP A 106 -10.92 0.88 -11.57
N HIS A 107 -11.81 1.59 -12.27
CA HIS A 107 -13.24 1.28 -12.25
C HIS A 107 -13.54 -0.16 -12.71
N GLU A 108 -12.97 -0.57 -13.86
CA GLU A 108 -13.25 -1.89 -14.45
C GLU A 108 -12.69 -3.04 -13.61
N THR A 109 -11.49 -2.88 -13.05
CA THR A 109 -10.87 -3.94 -12.23
C THR A 109 -11.53 -4.08 -10.86
N LEU A 110 -12.04 -3.00 -10.26
CA LEU A 110 -12.83 -3.09 -9.02
C LEU A 110 -14.19 -3.77 -9.27
N ALA A 111 -14.85 -3.46 -10.38
CA ALA A 111 -16.09 -4.14 -10.78
C ALA A 111 -15.84 -5.65 -11.02
N ALA A 112 -14.75 -6.01 -11.71
CA ALA A 112 -14.37 -7.39 -11.96
C ALA A 112 -14.12 -8.19 -10.67
N LEU A 113 -13.47 -7.59 -9.67
CA LEU A 113 -13.22 -8.21 -8.36
C LEU A 113 -14.52 -8.42 -7.57
N ASP A 114 -15.44 -7.45 -7.63
CA ASP A 114 -16.75 -7.53 -7.00
C ASP A 114 -17.66 -8.58 -7.68
N ASP A 115 -17.53 -8.73 -9.01
CA ASP A 115 -18.21 -9.79 -9.75
C ASP A 115 -17.65 -11.18 -9.43
N ASP A 116 -16.34 -11.34 -9.23
CA ASP A 116 -15.76 -12.58 -8.74
C ASP A 116 -16.32 -12.97 -7.36
N ALA A 117 -16.48 -11.98 -6.47
CA ALA A 117 -17.13 -12.19 -5.18
C ALA A 117 -18.58 -12.68 -5.34
N ARG A 118 -19.37 -12.03 -6.19
CA ARG A 118 -20.77 -12.43 -6.45
C ARG A 118 -20.85 -13.83 -7.04
N ARG A 119 -20.02 -14.15 -8.04
CA ARG A 119 -20.03 -15.46 -8.70
C ARG A 119 -19.63 -16.59 -7.76
N ARG A 120 -18.60 -16.37 -6.92
CA ARG A 120 -18.03 -17.42 -6.07
C ARG A 120 -18.76 -17.58 -4.73
N HIS A 121 -19.32 -16.50 -4.20
CA HIS A 121 -19.87 -16.46 -2.84
C HIS A 121 -21.31 -15.95 -2.74
N GLY A 122 -21.91 -15.51 -3.86
CA GLY A 122 -23.28 -14.99 -3.90
C GLY A 122 -23.48 -13.63 -3.22
N ARG A 123 -22.39 -12.92 -2.90
CA ARG A 123 -22.39 -11.60 -2.22
C ARG A 123 -21.32 -10.69 -2.81
N GLY A 124 -21.47 -9.38 -2.67
CA GLY A 124 -20.43 -8.42 -3.08
C GLY A 124 -19.16 -8.55 -2.23
N PHE A 125 -18.03 -8.09 -2.76
CA PHE A 125 -16.72 -8.21 -2.13
C PHE A 125 -16.69 -7.58 -0.72
N ALA A 126 -17.35 -6.43 -0.56
CA ALA A 126 -17.47 -5.71 0.71
C ALA A 126 -18.18 -6.53 1.82
N GLU A 127 -19.05 -7.47 1.44
CA GLU A 127 -19.85 -8.29 2.36
C GLU A 127 -19.16 -9.61 2.74
N LEU A 128 -18.02 -9.91 2.11
CA LEU A 128 -17.29 -11.14 2.36
C LEU A 128 -16.50 -11.07 3.67
N SER A 129 -16.20 -12.25 4.24
CA SER A 129 -15.22 -12.33 5.31
C SER A 129 -13.84 -11.93 4.79
N ARG A 130 -13.00 -11.38 5.67
CA ARG A 130 -11.62 -10.99 5.32
C ARG A 130 -10.83 -12.12 4.65
N ALA A 131 -11.04 -13.37 5.09
CA ALA A 131 -10.41 -14.54 4.48
C ALA A 131 -10.87 -14.79 3.03
N ASN A 132 -12.16 -14.61 2.74
CA ASN A 132 -12.67 -14.73 1.37
C ASN A 132 -12.25 -13.55 0.48
N GLN A 133 -12.18 -12.33 1.03
CA GLN A 133 -11.60 -11.18 0.32
C GLN A 133 -10.14 -11.43 -0.04
N ALA A 134 -9.33 -11.86 0.94
CA ALA A 134 -7.92 -12.20 0.74
C ALA A 134 -7.75 -13.30 -0.32
N ARG A 135 -8.63 -14.31 -0.30
CA ARG A 135 -8.62 -15.37 -1.29
C ARG A 135 -8.82 -14.84 -2.72
N LEU A 136 -9.81 -13.98 -2.95
CA LEU A 136 -10.05 -13.42 -4.28
C LEU A 136 -8.89 -12.53 -4.76
N VAL A 137 -8.29 -11.74 -3.87
CA VAL A 137 -7.10 -10.94 -4.21
C VAL A 137 -5.91 -11.84 -4.53
N GLN A 138 -5.70 -12.92 -3.76
CA GLN A 138 -4.66 -13.90 -4.00
C GLN A 138 -4.87 -14.65 -5.33
N ASP A 139 -6.12 -14.96 -5.72
CA ASP A 139 -6.41 -15.58 -7.02
C ASP A 139 -5.91 -14.70 -8.19
N VAL A 140 -6.02 -13.37 -8.09
CA VAL A 140 -5.47 -12.44 -9.09
C VAL A 140 -3.94 -12.46 -9.10
N GLN A 141 -3.31 -12.52 -7.93
CA GLN A 141 -1.86 -12.65 -7.81
C GLN A 141 -1.36 -13.96 -8.42
N ASP A 142 -2.03 -15.08 -8.16
CA ASP A 142 -1.61 -16.39 -8.64
C ASP A 142 -1.70 -16.46 -10.17
N LEU A 143 -2.73 -15.86 -10.77
CA LEU A 143 -2.84 -15.69 -12.23
C LEU A 143 -1.72 -14.79 -12.77
N ALA A 144 -1.37 -13.72 -12.04
CA ALA A 144 -0.27 -12.83 -12.42
C ALA A 144 1.08 -13.55 -12.43
N ASP A 145 1.33 -14.41 -11.45
CA ASP A 145 2.56 -15.21 -11.33
C ASP A 145 2.61 -16.33 -12.38
N ALA A 146 1.47 -16.92 -12.72
CA ALA A 146 1.34 -17.90 -13.81
C ALA A 146 1.47 -17.27 -15.21
N GLY A 147 1.33 -15.95 -15.33
CA GLY A 147 1.29 -15.25 -16.61
C GLY A 147 -0.04 -15.38 -17.35
N ASP A 148 -1.11 -15.72 -16.63
CA ASP A 148 -2.45 -15.95 -17.16
C ASP A 148 -3.29 -14.66 -17.20
N HIS A 149 -4.46 -14.79 -17.84
CA HIS A 149 -5.47 -13.74 -17.87
C HIS A 149 -6.39 -13.80 -16.66
N TRP A 150 -6.77 -12.62 -16.16
CA TRP A 150 -7.87 -12.42 -15.22
C TRP A 150 -8.93 -11.57 -15.92
N HIS A 151 -10.08 -12.18 -16.19
CA HIS A 151 -11.08 -11.68 -17.14
C HIS A 151 -10.43 -11.38 -18.50
N GLU A 152 -10.51 -10.15 -18.99
CA GLU A 152 -9.98 -9.77 -20.31
C GLU A 152 -8.52 -9.26 -20.27
N TRP A 153 -7.96 -9.02 -19.08
CA TRP A 153 -6.61 -8.47 -18.92
C TRP A 153 -5.59 -9.54 -18.54
N LEU A 154 -4.33 -9.32 -18.89
CA LEU A 154 -3.23 -10.05 -18.26
C LEU A 154 -3.20 -9.70 -16.78
N ALA A 155 -3.35 -10.70 -15.92
CA ALA A 155 -3.46 -10.51 -14.46
C ALA A 155 -2.26 -9.74 -13.89
N LYS A 156 -1.06 -9.99 -14.44
CA LYS A 156 0.17 -9.27 -14.09
C LYS A 156 0.09 -7.76 -14.25
N ARG A 157 -0.68 -7.27 -15.23
CA ARG A 157 -0.84 -5.83 -15.47
C ARG A 157 -1.82 -5.20 -14.48
N VAL A 158 -2.91 -5.90 -14.15
CA VAL A 158 -3.84 -5.50 -13.08
C VAL A 158 -3.13 -5.45 -11.74
N TRP A 159 -2.38 -6.51 -11.40
CA TRP A 159 -1.60 -6.59 -10.17
C TRP A 159 -0.57 -5.44 -10.07
N SER A 160 0.13 -5.16 -11.17
CA SER A 160 1.05 -4.02 -11.28
C SER A 160 0.34 -2.69 -11.07
N LEU A 161 -0.83 -2.45 -11.68
CA LEU A 161 -1.61 -1.24 -11.49
C LEU A 161 -1.97 -1.01 -10.01
N TRP A 162 -2.57 -2.00 -9.36
CA TRP A 162 -2.99 -1.88 -7.97
C TRP A 162 -1.80 -1.64 -7.04
N THR A 163 -0.76 -2.47 -7.14
CA THR A 163 0.40 -2.39 -6.25
C THR A 163 1.23 -1.13 -6.47
N ARG A 164 1.36 -0.65 -7.72
CA ARG A 164 2.08 0.59 -8.03
C ARG A 164 1.43 1.81 -7.36
N TYR A 165 0.11 1.95 -7.49
CA TYR A 165 -0.64 3.02 -6.83
C TYR A 165 -0.64 2.87 -5.31
N ALA A 166 -0.88 1.65 -4.80
CA ALA A 166 -0.89 1.36 -3.36
C ALA A 166 0.47 1.69 -2.71
N CYS A 167 1.57 1.18 -3.26
CA CYS A 167 2.92 1.44 -2.76
C CYS A 167 3.31 2.91 -2.91
N THR A 168 2.97 3.57 -4.02
CA THR A 168 3.25 5.01 -4.19
C THR A 168 2.54 5.83 -3.13
N ALA A 169 1.25 5.61 -2.91
CA ALA A 169 0.49 6.31 -1.88
C ALA A 169 1.05 6.00 -0.48
N PHE A 170 1.22 4.73 -0.14
CA PHE A 170 1.67 4.29 1.19
C PHE A 170 3.07 4.82 1.53
N TYR A 171 4.07 4.54 0.70
CA TYR A 171 5.46 4.92 0.96
C TYR A 171 5.76 6.40 0.69
N SER A 172 4.79 7.20 0.24
CA SER A 172 4.91 8.66 0.22
C SER A 172 4.55 9.31 1.55
N HIS A 173 3.86 8.58 2.44
CA HIS A 173 3.30 9.13 3.67
C HIS A 173 4.31 9.10 4.83
N PRO A 174 4.45 10.18 5.63
CA PRO A 174 5.42 10.25 6.73
C PRO A 174 5.32 9.14 7.77
N TRP A 175 4.13 8.58 8.00
CA TRP A 175 3.97 7.46 8.95
C TRP A 175 4.66 6.19 8.45
N ALA A 176 4.61 5.89 7.16
CA ALA A 176 5.35 4.76 6.58
C ALA A 176 6.86 4.99 6.69
N TRP A 177 7.31 6.24 6.56
CA TRP A 177 8.73 6.60 6.77
C TRP A 177 9.19 6.34 8.20
N ASN A 178 8.35 6.64 9.19
CA ASN A 178 8.62 6.30 10.59
C ASN A 178 8.71 4.78 10.80
N GLU A 179 7.85 4.01 10.14
CA GLU A 179 7.85 2.54 10.21
C GLU A 179 9.16 1.94 9.68
N MET A 180 9.61 2.42 8.51
CA MET A 180 10.79 1.92 7.81
C MET A 180 12.10 2.63 8.19
N GLY A 181 12.05 3.68 9.01
CA GLY A 181 13.22 4.44 9.46
C GLY A 181 13.82 5.37 8.41
N PHE A 182 13.03 5.81 7.44
CA PHE A 182 13.49 6.72 6.39
C PHE A 182 13.52 8.18 6.91
N PRO A 183 14.68 8.86 6.95
CA PRO A 183 14.79 10.23 7.46
C PRO A 183 14.28 11.33 6.50
N GLY A 184 13.65 10.93 5.40
CA GLY A 184 12.96 11.83 4.47
C GLY A 184 13.84 12.23 3.28
N PRO A 185 13.43 13.26 2.51
CA PRO A 185 14.21 13.71 1.36
C PRO A 185 15.61 14.20 1.77
N ALA A 186 16.61 13.87 0.96
CA ALA A 186 17.99 14.25 1.23
C ALA A 186 18.21 15.75 1.03
N TYR A 187 17.56 16.38 0.04
CA TYR A 187 17.78 17.80 -0.26
C TYR A 187 17.21 18.71 0.84
N PRO A 188 17.91 19.81 1.19
CA PRO A 188 19.21 20.27 0.68
C PRO A 188 20.43 19.66 1.40
N ARG A 189 20.24 19.01 2.55
CA ARG A 189 21.35 18.59 3.44
C ARG A 189 22.24 17.48 2.87
N GLY A 190 21.67 16.53 2.13
CA GLY A 190 22.30 15.31 1.64
C GLY A 190 22.38 14.19 2.69
N TYR A 191 22.77 13.00 2.23
CA TYR A 191 23.26 11.89 3.04
C TYR A 191 24.78 11.79 2.86
N LEU A 192 25.53 11.87 3.95
CA LEU A 192 26.99 11.96 3.99
C LEU A 192 27.64 10.64 4.40
N ASN A 193 26.93 9.80 5.16
CA ASN A 193 27.45 8.53 5.66
C ASN A 193 27.15 7.39 4.67
N SER A 194 28.14 7.07 3.84
CA SER A 194 28.02 6.05 2.78
C SER A 194 28.49 4.64 3.16
N GLY A 195 28.98 4.45 4.40
CA GLY A 195 29.42 3.15 4.88
C GLY A 195 28.26 2.18 5.14
N ILE A 196 28.54 0.86 5.07
CA ILE A 196 27.56 -0.17 5.48
C ILE A 196 27.27 0.01 6.98
N ASP A 197 25.98 0.04 7.34
CA ASP A 197 25.48 0.33 8.69
C ASP A 197 25.93 1.68 9.28
N ALA A 198 26.54 2.55 8.47
CA ALA A 198 26.82 3.92 8.85
C ALA A 198 25.50 4.69 8.86
N ARG A 199 25.30 5.49 9.91
CA ARG A 199 24.07 6.21 10.16
C ARG A 199 24.31 7.68 10.26
N GLU A 200 23.40 8.47 9.74
CA GLU A 200 23.35 9.88 10.06
C GLU A 200 23.04 10.11 11.54
N HIS A 201 23.49 11.24 12.08
CA HIS A 201 23.26 11.60 13.49
C HIS A 201 21.77 11.71 13.87
N HIS A 202 20.89 11.83 12.88
CA HIS A 202 19.44 11.95 13.02
C HIS A 202 18.69 10.64 12.70
N GLU A 203 19.40 9.58 12.30
CA GLU A 203 18.84 8.25 12.12
C GLU A 203 18.86 7.46 13.43
N VAL A 204 17.95 6.51 13.56
CA VAL A 204 17.87 5.60 14.71
C VAL A 204 18.25 4.21 14.23
N ALA A 205 18.94 3.41 15.08
CA ALA A 205 19.16 2.01 14.75
C ALA A 205 17.83 1.25 14.74
N ASP A 206 17.73 0.30 13.83
CA ASP A 206 16.70 -0.72 13.91
C ASP A 206 16.84 -1.51 15.22
N HIS A 207 15.75 -1.65 15.97
CA HIS A 207 15.74 -2.40 17.22
C HIS A 207 15.36 -3.88 17.05
N ARG A 208 14.92 -4.29 15.85
CA ARG A 208 14.61 -5.68 15.54
C ARG A 208 15.82 -6.36 14.93
N ASN A 209 16.50 -7.17 15.75
CA ASN A 209 17.58 -8.05 15.30
C ASN A 209 17.04 -9.46 14.97
N ASP A 210 15.91 -9.53 14.26
CA ASP A 210 15.32 -10.80 13.87
C ASP A 210 15.98 -11.30 12.58
N ASP A 211 16.41 -12.57 12.58
CA ASP A 211 16.84 -13.23 11.36
C ASP A 211 15.67 -13.22 10.33
N PRO A 212 15.87 -12.68 9.11
CA PRO A 212 14.82 -12.64 8.09
C PRO A 212 14.49 -14.04 7.54
N VAL A 213 15.37 -15.04 7.68
CA VAL A 213 15.17 -16.40 7.13
C VAL A 213 13.89 -17.06 7.66
N PRO A 214 13.62 -17.08 8.98
CA PRO A 214 12.33 -17.53 9.51
C PRO A 214 11.10 -16.86 8.90
N PHE A 215 11.18 -15.56 8.55
CA PHE A 215 10.07 -14.87 7.88
C PHE A 215 9.86 -15.40 6.46
N ALA A 216 10.92 -15.50 5.67
CA ALA A 216 10.85 -16.06 4.32
C ALA A 216 10.25 -17.47 4.33
N GLN A 217 10.68 -18.32 5.26
CA GLN A 217 10.11 -19.66 5.41
C GLN A 217 8.61 -19.65 5.81
N ARG A 218 8.16 -18.68 6.62
CA ARG A 218 6.73 -18.53 6.93
C ARG A 218 5.93 -18.15 5.68
N VAL A 219 6.44 -17.24 4.86
CA VAL A 219 5.79 -16.84 3.60
C VAL A 219 5.70 -18.03 2.64
N GLU A 220 6.79 -18.77 2.45
CA GLU A 220 6.79 -19.96 1.59
C GLU A 220 5.86 -21.06 2.09
N ARG A 221 5.73 -21.25 3.42
CA ARG A 221 4.72 -22.17 3.99
C ARG A 221 3.30 -21.69 3.73
N ALA A 222 3.04 -20.39 3.84
CA ALA A 222 1.73 -19.82 3.57
C ALA A 222 1.33 -20.01 2.11
N ARG A 223 2.26 -19.74 1.17
CA ARG A 223 2.08 -20.00 -0.27
C ARG A 223 1.73 -21.45 -0.57
N ARG A 224 2.48 -22.40 0.00
CA ARG A 224 2.18 -23.83 -0.19
C ARG A 224 0.81 -24.23 0.34
N ALA A 225 0.45 -23.76 1.54
CA ALA A 225 -0.88 -24.02 2.11
C ALA A 225 -2.01 -23.42 1.25
N ASP A 226 -1.72 -22.31 0.58
CA ASP A 226 -2.62 -21.65 -0.36
C ASP A 226 -2.80 -22.45 -1.66
N ASP A 227 -1.69 -22.91 -2.26
CA ASP A 227 -1.69 -23.79 -3.43
C ASP A 227 -2.47 -25.09 -3.17
N ASP A 228 -2.33 -25.68 -1.99
CA ASP A 228 -3.05 -26.89 -1.59
C ASP A 228 -4.58 -26.66 -1.56
N LEU A 229 -5.05 -25.48 -1.13
CA LEU A 229 -6.47 -25.12 -1.17
C LEU A 229 -7.01 -24.98 -2.60
N ARG A 230 -6.18 -24.51 -3.53
CA ARG A 230 -6.53 -24.41 -4.95
C ARG A 230 -6.63 -25.79 -5.59
N ASN A 231 -5.66 -26.65 -5.34
CA ASN A 231 -5.62 -28.00 -5.90
C ASN A 231 -6.74 -28.91 -5.36
N GLY A 232 -7.08 -28.79 -4.07
CA GLY A 232 -8.19 -29.53 -3.47
C GLY A 232 -9.57 -29.21 -4.05
N ARG A 233 -9.77 -27.98 -4.56
CA ARG A 233 -11.01 -27.54 -5.22
C ARG A 233 -11.12 -27.94 -6.70
N ALA A 234 -10.02 -28.33 -7.34
CA ALA A 234 -10.00 -28.76 -8.74
C ALA A 234 -10.17 -30.28 -8.92
N GLY A 235 -10.16 -31.04 -7.82
CA GLY A 235 -10.27 -32.50 -7.80
C GLY A 235 -11.64 -33.06 -7.38
N GLU A 236 -12.64 -32.19 -7.14
CA GLU A 236 -14.06 -32.54 -6.95
C GLU A 236 -14.89 -32.14 -8.18
#